data_AF-A0A1J3GFG2-F1
#
_entry.id   AF-A0A1J3GFG2-F1
#
_cell.length_a   1.000
_cell.length_b   1.000
_cell.length_c   1.000
_cell.angle_alpha   90.00
_cell.angle_beta   90.00
_cell.angle_gamma   90.00
#
_symmetry.space_group_name_H-M   'P 1'
#
loop_
_entity.id
_entity.type
_entity.pdbx_description
1 polymer ?
#
loop_
_entity_poly.entity_id
_entity_poly.type
_entity_poly.pdbx_seq_one_letter_code
_entity_poly.pdbx_strand_id
1 'polypeptide(L)'
;IMGQVASLCSGDIFKELQEKYGETFVKLMVAEKSKEVVHEEFGKLNSKSNETFQGFNDRTSNMVDEKSKALNNIFEDLKAKVNSTLPGGIPAIERLKGQSINDFSGYNALQNQINSVKTQAFKKIEDEKGALQGELNNRKTAMISSIDQEKPKIQVYDDLPDPLKTVVRHKAEETFVDQISKNKGAIVESIGKQFNLNNLEGIFQKISPEGALNGIVGSAT
;
A
#
# COMPACT_ATOMS: atom_id res chain seq x y z
N ILE A 1 7.21 15.73 53.42
CA ILE A 1 6.98 15.52 51.97
C ILE A 1 5.77 14.59 51.83
N MET A 2 4.55 15.12 52.00
CA MET A 2 3.29 14.35 51.92
C MET A 2 2.09 15.28 51.63
N GLY A 3 2.34 16.44 51.02
CA GLY A 3 1.34 17.52 50.86
C GLY A 3 0.88 17.80 49.43
N GLN A 4 1.46 17.17 48.41
CA GLN A 4 1.16 17.48 46.99
C GLN A 4 0.41 16.38 46.24
N VAL A 5 0.21 15.20 46.84
CA VAL A 5 -0.42 14.06 46.16
C VAL A 5 -1.95 14.06 46.31
N ALA A 6 -2.50 14.85 47.25
CA ALA A 6 -3.92 14.85 47.59
C ALA A 6 -4.80 15.84 46.79
N SER A 7 -4.22 16.67 45.90
CA SER A 7 -4.99 17.63 45.08
C SER A 7 -5.35 17.12 43.68
N LEU A 8 -4.94 15.91 43.31
CA LEU A 8 -5.18 15.32 41.99
C LEU A 8 -6.55 14.64 41.86
N CYS A 9 -7.35 14.64 42.93
CA CYS A 9 -8.76 14.31 42.88
C CYS A 9 -9.57 15.62 42.88
N SER A 10 -10.24 15.92 41.77
CA SER A 10 -11.31 16.94 41.58
C SER A 10 -10.99 18.36 41.07
N GLY A 11 -9.72 18.77 40.95
CA GLY A 11 -9.38 19.97 40.16
C GLY A 11 -9.40 19.64 38.67
N ASP A 12 -10.12 20.40 37.84
CA ASP A 12 -10.15 20.17 36.40
C ASP A 12 -8.75 20.46 35.81
N ILE A 13 -7.89 19.44 35.72
CA ILE A 13 -6.49 19.54 35.25
C ILE A 13 -6.42 20.28 33.90
N PHE A 14 -7.41 20.07 33.03
CA PHE A 14 -7.53 20.81 31.78
C PHE A 14 -7.65 22.32 32.02
N LYS A 15 -8.55 22.72 32.93
CA LYS A 15 -8.75 24.13 33.32
C LYS A 15 -7.49 24.71 33.96
N GLU A 16 -6.82 23.97 34.83
CA GLU A 16 -5.56 24.42 35.44
C GLU A 16 -4.48 24.67 34.38
N LEU A 17 -4.30 23.73 33.45
CA LEU A 17 -3.35 23.88 32.35
C LEU A 17 -3.72 25.05 31.43
N GLN A 18 -5.01 25.22 31.13
CA GLN A 18 -5.49 26.32 30.30
C GLN A 18 -5.32 27.68 30.96
N GLU A 19 -5.67 27.82 32.24
CA GLU A 19 -5.52 29.07 33.00
C GLU A 19 -4.05 29.45 33.17
N LYS A 20 -3.19 28.46 33.43
CA LYS A 20 -1.76 28.70 33.70
C LYS A 20 -0.94 28.97 32.44
N TYR A 21 -1.23 28.30 31.33
CA TYR A 21 -0.38 28.33 30.14
C TYR A 21 -1.08 28.93 28.90
N GLY A 22 -2.39 29.16 28.96
CA GLY A 22 -3.16 29.88 27.95
C GLY A 22 -2.93 29.35 26.53
N GLU A 23 -2.54 30.25 25.63
CA GLU A 23 -2.27 29.94 24.22
C GLU A 23 -1.19 28.85 24.03
N THR A 24 -0.22 28.77 24.94
CA THR A 24 0.83 27.73 24.89
C THR A 24 0.22 26.34 25.06
N PHE A 25 -0.77 26.20 25.93
CA PHE A 25 -1.50 24.96 26.13
C PHE A 25 -2.38 24.62 24.94
N VAL A 26 -3.06 25.61 24.34
CA VAL A 26 -3.82 25.41 23.09
C VAL A 26 -2.90 24.87 21.98
N LYS A 27 -1.73 25.49 21.77
CA LYS A 27 -0.74 25.05 20.79
C LYS A 27 -0.25 23.62 21.05
N LEU A 28 0.00 23.27 22.31
CA LEU A 28 0.36 21.90 22.71
C LEU A 28 -0.76 20.91 22.35
N MET A 29 -2.02 21.21 22.68
CA MET A 29 -3.16 20.33 22.36
C MET A 29 -3.38 20.17 20.87
N VAL A 30 -3.26 21.26 20.10
CA VAL A 30 -3.32 21.22 18.64
C VAL A 30 -2.18 20.33 18.09
N ALA A 31 -0.96 20.46 18.60
CA ALA A 31 0.17 19.64 18.16
C ALA A 31 -0.01 18.15 18.51
N GLU A 32 -0.48 17.81 19.72
CA GLU A 32 -0.78 16.42 20.08
C GLU A 32 -1.86 15.82 19.15
N LYS A 33 -2.94 16.58 18.89
CA LYS A 33 -3.98 16.11 17.96
C LYS A 33 -3.49 16.03 16.52
N SER A 34 -2.58 16.92 16.12
CA SER A 34 -1.94 16.89 14.80
C SER A 34 -1.25 15.55 14.53
N LYS A 35 -0.55 14.99 15.54
CA LYS A 35 0.11 13.70 15.40
C LYS A 35 -0.89 12.58 15.14
N GLU A 36 -2.00 12.56 15.88
CA GLU A 36 -3.08 11.59 15.67
C GLU A 36 -3.64 11.68 14.25
N VAL A 37 -3.94 12.90 13.75
CA VAL A 37 -4.40 13.12 12.38
C VAL A 37 -3.37 12.63 11.36
N VAL A 38 -2.08 12.93 11.55
CA VAL A 38 -1.02 12.42 10.66
C VAL A 38 -1.01 10.89 10.65
N HIS A 39 -1.10 10.24 11.81
CA HIS A 39 -1.18 8.78 11.89
C HIS A 39 -2.39 8.22 11.13
N GLU A 40 -3.57 8.82 11.31
CA GLU A 40 -4.81 8.41 10.64
C GLU A 40 -4.73 8.56 9.12
N GLU A 41 -4.31 9.73 8.63
CA GLU A 41 -4.30 10.03 7.21
C GLU A 41 -3.26 9.20 6.45
N PHE A 42 -2.05 9.03 7.02
CA PHE A 42 -1.08 8.09 6.45
C PHE A 42 -1.55 6.63 6.52
N GLY A 43 -2.32 6.28 7.56
CA GLY A 43 -2.98 4.97 7.64
C GLY A 43 -3.95 4.73 6.48
N LYS A 44 -4.79 5.72 6.16
CA LYS A 44 -5.71 5.67 5.00
C LYS A 44 -4.94 5.55 3.68
N LEU A 45 -3.86 6.32 3.52
CA LEU A 45 -3.01 6.24 2.32
C LEU A 45 -2.39 4.85 2.15
N ASN A 46 -1.86 4.26 3.23
CA ASN A 46 -1.30 2.91 3.20
C ASN A 46 -2.37 1.87 2.80
N SER A 47 -3.55 1.93 3.41
CA SER A 47 -4.66 1.03 3.04
C SER A 47 -5.03 1.18 1.57
N LYS A 48 -5.18 2.42 1.08
CA LYS A 48 -5.54 2.68 -0.31
C LYS A 48 -4.47 2.18 -1.28
N SER A 49 -3.20 2.41 -0.96
CA SER A 49 -2.08 1.89 -1.74
C SER A 49 -2.10 0.36 -1.83
N ASN A 50 -2.30 -0.33 -0.70
CA ASN A 50 -2.35 -1.78 -0.66
C ASN A 50 -3.49 -2.34 -1.52
N GLU A 51 -4.68 -1.75 -1.44
CA GLU A 51 -5.82 -2.10 -2.31
C GLU A 51 -5.46 -1.96 -3.79
N THR A 52 -4.82 -0.85 -4.17
CA THR A 52 -4.43 -0.60 -5.55
C THR A 52 -3.40 -1.63 -6.05
N PHE A 53 -2.37 -1.93 -5.26
CA PHE A 53 -1.38 -2.94 -5.62
C PHE A 53 -1.97 -4.35 -5.66
N GLN A 54 -2.93 -4.68 -4.79
CA GLN A 54 -3.67 -5.93 -4.89
C GLN A 54 -4.45 -6.01 -6.21
N GLY A 55 -5.12 -4.93 -6.60
CA GLY A 55 -5.79 -4.86 -7.91
C GLY A 55 -4.84 -5.07 -9.09
N PHE A 56 -3.60 -4.59 -9.00
CA PHE A 56 -2.56 -4.82 -10.02
C PHE A 56 -2.10 -6.28 -10.05
N ASN A 57 -1.94 -6.91 -8.89
CA ASN A 57 -1.66 -8.34 -8.78
C ASN A 57 -2.75 -9.20 -9.41
N ASP A 58 -4.01 -8.90 -9.10
CA ASP A 58 -5.16 -9.65 -9.61
C ASP A 58 -5.27 -9.52 -11.14
N ARG A 59 -5.16 -8.29 -11.67
CA ARG A 59 -5.12 -8.04 -13.12
C ARG A 59 -3.98 -8.78 -13.80
N THR A 60 -2.79 -8.77 -13.19
CA THR A 60 -1.61 -9.49 -13.70
C THR A 60 -1.83 -10.99 -13.74
N SER A 61 -2.41 -11.57 -12.68
CA SER A 61 -2.73 -12.99 -12.63
C SER A 61 -3.74 -13.37 -13.72
N ASN A 62 -4.81 -12.59 -13.86
CA ASN A 62 -5.84 -12.84 -14.86
C ASN A 62 -5.27 -12.81 -16.29
N MET A 63 -4.43 -11.82 -16.62
CA MET A 63 -3.78 -11.76 -17.93
C MET A 63 -2.91 -13.00 -18.19
N VAL A 64 -2.13 -13.43 -17.20
CA VAL A 64 -1.28 -14.63 -17.35
C VAL A 64 -2.13 -15.89 -17.54
N ASP A 65 -3.22 -16.02 -16.79
CA ASP A 65 -4.11 -17.18 -16.87
C ASP A 65 -4.84 -17.23 -18.21
N GLU A 66 -5.34 -16.09 -18.70
CA GLU A 66 -5.95 -15.97 -20.03
C GLU A 66 -4.98 -16.36 -21.14
N LYS A 67 -3.74 -15.89 -21.08
CA LYS A 67 -2.72 -16.15 -22.11
C LYS A 67 -2.21 -17.58 -22.06
N SER A 68 -2.09 -18.17 -20.87
CA SER A 68 -1.81 -19.60 -20.71
C SER A 68 -2.92 -20.47 -21.29
N LYS A 69 -4.19 -20.12 -21.04
CA LYS A 69 -5.33 -20.83 -21.63
C LYS A 69 -5.37 -20.71 -23.15
N ALA A 70 -5.10 -19.52 -23.69
CA ALA A 70 -5.03 -19.31 -25.14
C ALA A 70 -3.93 -20.17 -25.77
N LEU A 71 -2.73 -20.19 -25.18
CA LEU A 71 -1.63 -21.05 -25.63
C LEU A 71 -2.01 -22.53 -25.59
N ASN A 72 -2.65 -22.98 -24.51
CA ASN A 72 -3.12 -24.36 -24.38
C ASN A 72 -4.12 -24.73 -25.48
N ASN A 73 -5.10 -23.86 -25.74
CA ASN A 73 -6.11 -24.11 -26.77
C ASN A 73 -5.49 -24.22 -28.17
N ILE A 74 -4.60 -23.29 -28.53
CA ILE A 74 -3.85 -23.34 -29.80
C ILE A 74 -3.14 -24.69 -29.94
N PHE A 75 -2.49 -25.14 -28.87
CA PHE A 75 -1.71 -26.37 -28.89
C PHE A 75 -2.58 -27.63 -28.95
N GLU A 76 -3.71 -27.67 -28.24
CA GLU A 76 -4.65 -28.79 -28.33
C GLU A 76 -5.32 -28.87 -29.72
N ASP A 77 -5.61 -27.73 -30.36
CA ASP A 77 -6.11 -27.71 -31.73
C ASP A 77 -5.08 -28.26 -32.73
N LEU A 78 -3.79 -27.89 -32.56
CA LEU A 78 -2.69 -28.44 -33.35
C LEU A 78 -2.56 -29.95 -33.16
N LYS A 79 -2.64 -30.44 -31.91
CA LYS A 79 -2.64 -31.88 -31.61
C LYS A 79 -3.78 -32.62 -32.30
N ALA A 80 -5.00 -32.08 -32.21
CA ALA A 80 -6.17 -32.66 -32.86
C ALA A 80 -6.00 -32.75 -34.38
N LYS A 81 -5.48 -31.68 -34.99
CA LYS A 81 -5.20 -31.63 -36.44
C LYS A 81 -4.13 -32.65 -36.86
N VAL A 82 -3.06 -32.81 -36.07
CA VAL A 82 -2.03 -33.82 -36.32
C VAL A 82 -2.62 -35.24 -36.25
N ASN A 83 -3.41 -35.51 -35.22
CA ASN A 83 -4.04 -36.83 -35.03
C ASN A 83 -5.03 -37.19 -36.14
N SER A 84 -5.73 -36.22 -36.71
CA SER A 84 -6.68 -36.45 -37.81
C SER A 84 -6.02 -36.55 -39.19
N THR A 85 -4.85 -35.95 -39.37
CA THR A 85 -4.19 -35.84 -40.68
C THR A 85 -3.12 -36.91 -40.90
N LEU A 86 -2.44 -37.36 -39.84
CA LEU A 86 -1.26 -38.22 -39.96
C LEU A 86 -1.59 -39.66 -39.49
N PRO A 87 -1.39 -40.69 -40.34
CA PRO A 87 -1.55 -42.08 -39.93
C PRO A 87 -0.67 -42.41 -38.71
N GLY A 88 -1.28 -42.87 -37.62
CA GLY A 88 -0.60 -43.12 -36.35
C GLY A 88 -0.41 -41.88 -35.45
N GLY A 89 -0.80 -40.69 -35.89
CA GLY A 89 -0.95 -39.47 -35.11
C GLY A 89 0.28 -39.04 -34.31
N ILE A 90 0.03 -38.39 -33.18
CA ILE A 90 1.06 -37.96 -32.21
C ILE A 90 1.97 -39.12 -31.78
N PRO A 91 1.46 -40.33 -31.43
CA PRO A 91 2.34 -41.43 -31.02
C PRO A 91 3.38 -41.82 -32.08
N ALA A 92 3.04 -41.75 -33.36
CA ALA A 92 3.99 -42.00 -34.44
C ALA A 92 5.09 -40.92 -34.49
N ILE A 93 4.71 -39.65 -34.32
CA ILE A 93 5.66 -38.53 -34.31
C ILE A 93 6.59 -38.61 -33.08
N GLU A 94 6.04 -38.86 -31.89
CA GLU A 94 6.84 -38.99 -30.67
C GLU A 94 7.86 -40.13 -30.76
N ARG A 95 7.49 -41.27 -31.37
CA ARG A 95 8.43 -42.36 -31.67
C ARG A 95 9.53 -41.93 -32.63
N LEU A 96 9.19 -41.18 -33.68
CA LEU A 96 10.17 -40.69 -34.67
C LEU A 96 11.11 -39.63 -34.10
N LYS A 97 10.62 -38.78 -33.20
CA LYS A 97 11.39 -37.70 -32.58
C LYS A 97 12.12 -38.12 -31.30
N GLY A 98 11.70 -39.21 -30.66
CA GLY A 98 12.26 -39.69 -29.40
C GLY A 98 11.96 -38.79 -28.20
N GLN A 99 10.98 -37.89 -28.30
CA GLN A 99 10.59 -36.94 -27.25
C GLN A 99 9.11 -36.57 -27.38
N SER A 100 8.53 -35.98 -26.33
CA SER A 100 7.11 -35.61 -26.31
C SER A 100 6.77 -34.51 -27.32
N ILE A 101 5.55 -34.54 -27.85
CA ILE A 101 4.95 -33.46 -28.64
C ILE A 101 5.00 -32.11 -27.93
N ASN A 102 4.93 -32.10 -26.59
CA ASN A 102 4.96 -30.87 -25.79
C ASN A 102 6.36 -30.21 -25.78
N ASP A 103 7.42 -31.01 -25.89
CA ASP A 103 8.80 -30.52 -25.89
C ASP A 103 9.23 -30.10 -27.28
N PHE A 104 9.01 -30.95 -28.29
CA PHE A 104 9.51 -30.63 -29.63
C PHE A 104 8.71 -29.53 -30.32
N SER A 105 7.43 -29.34 -29.99
CA SER A 105 6.61 -28.25 -30.52
C SER A 105 7.02 -26.88 -30.00
N GLY A 106 7.83 -26.84 -28.94
CA GLY A 106 8.14 -25.61 -28.21
C GLY A 106 7.05 -25.18 -27.21
N TYR A 107 5.96 -25.95 -27.05
CA TYR A 107 4.89 -25.62 -26.09
C TYR A 107 5.43 -25.44 -24.66
N ASN A 108 6.23 -26.38 -24.16
CA ASN A 108 6.82 -26.28 -22.82
C ASN A 108 7.74 -25.05 -22.69
N ALA A 109 8.45 -24.67 -23.75
CA ALA A 109 9.29 -23.47 -23.77
C ALA A 109 8.45 -22.19 -23.67
N LEU A 110 7.34 -22.10 -24.43
CA LEU A 110 6.42 -20.96 -24.40
C LEU A 110 5.71 -20.85 -23.03
N GLN A 111 5.29 -21.97 -22.45
CA GLN A 111 4.70 -21.98 -21.10
C GLN A 111 5.69 -21.50 -20.04
N ASN A 112 6.97 -21.89 -20.16
CA ASN A 112 8.03 -21.41 -19.28
C ASN A 112 8.31 -19.90 -19.46
N GLN A 113 8.20 -19.38 -20.69
CA GLN A 113 8.29 -17.94 -20.94
C GLN A 113 7.13 -17.18 -20.26
N ILE A 114 5.89 -17.67 -20.35
CA ILE A 114 4.73 -17.09 -19.65
C ILE A 114 4.98 -17.05 -18.14
N ASN A 115 5.46 -18.16 -17.57
CA ASN A 115 5.79 -18.23 -16.14
C ASN A 115 6.90 -17.24 -15.76
N SER A 116 7.92 -17.08 -16.60
CA SER A 116 8.98 -16.10 -16.38
C SER A 116 8.44 -14.67 -16.38
N VAL A 117 7.60 -14.32 -17.36
CA VAL A 117 6.95 -13.01 -17.44
C VAL A 117 6.08 -12.74 -16.22
N LYS A 118 5.31 -13.74 -15.75
CA LYS A 118 4.54 -13.69 -14.50
C LYS A 118 5.44 -13.30 -13.33
N THR A 119 6.49 -14.07 -13.08
CA THR A 119 7.41 -13.84 -11.95
C THR A 119 8.04 -12.45 -12.01
N GLN A 120 8.47 -12.00 -13.19
CA GLN A 120 9.06 -10.67 -13.37
C GLN A 120 8.06 -9.54 -13.09
N ALA A 121 6.81 -9.68 -13.54
CA ALA A 121 5.76 -8.70 -13.30
C ALA A 121 5.43 -8.58 -11.80
N PHE A 122 5.21 -9.70 -11.11
CA PHE A 122 4.94 -9.70 -9.67
C PHE A 122 6.09 -9.10 -8.86
N LYS A 123 7.34 -9.40 -9.23
CA LYS A 123 8.50 -8.79 -8.59
C LYS A 123 8.49 -7.27 -8.73
N LYS A 124 8.25 -6.75 -9.94
CA LYS A 124 8.18 -5.29 -10.17
C LYS A 124 7.04 -4.65 -9.38
N ILE A 125 5.87 -5.30 -9.30
CA ILE A 125 4.75 -4.81 -8.50
C ILE A 125 5.15 -4.69 -7.02
N GLU A 126 5.79 -5.71 -6.46
CA GLU A 126 6.22 -5.70 -5.05
C GLU A 126 7.34 -4.68 -4.80
N ASP A 127 8.29 -4.53 -5.73
CA ASP A 127 9.36 -3.52 -5.63
C ASP A 127 8.77 -2.09 -5.59
N GLU A 128 7.82 -1.77 -6.48
CA GLU A 128 7.13 -0.47 -6.51
C GLU A 128 6.29 -0.23 -5.25
N LYS A 129 5.62 -1.27 -4.75
CA LYS A 129 4.89 -1.22 -3.48
C LYS A 129 5.81 -0.92 -2.31
N GLY A 130 6.95 -1.61 -2.23
CA GLY A 130 7.95 -1.39 -1.19
C GLY A 130 8.51 0.04 -1.24
N ALA A 131 8.81 0.55 -2.43
CA ALA A 131 9.29 1.91 -2.61
C ALA A 131 8.28 2.95 -2.10
N LEU A 132 7.01 2.82 -2.48
CA LEU A 132 5.97 3.75 -2.04
C LEU A 132 5.71 3.66 -0.52
N GLN A 133 5.69 2.45 0.06
CA GLN A 133 5.55 2.29 1.51
C GLN A 133 6.72 2.93 2.26
N GLY A 134 7.94 2.80 1.73
CA GLY A 134 9.11 3.48 2.26
C GLY A 134 8.96 5.00 2.24
N GLU A 135 8.50 5.56 1.13
CA GLU A 135 8.24 7.00 1.00
C GLU A 135 7.15 7.47 1.98
N LEU A 136 6.01 6.78 2.06
CA LEU A 136 4.92 7.08 2.99
C LEU A 136 5.42 7.10 4.43
N ASN A 137 6.19 6.09 4.85
CA ASN A 137 6.76 6.02 6.19
C ASN A 137 7.76 7.15 6.46
N ASN A 138 8.65 7.46 5.52
CA ASN A 138 9.62 8.54 5.69
C ASN A 138 8.94 9.89 5.86
N ARG A 139 7.93 10.19 5.04
CA ARG A 139 7.20 11.47 5.14
C ARG A 139 6.36 11.55 6.41
N LYS A 140 5.71 10.46 6.82
CA LYS A 140 5.01 10.38 8.10
C LYS A 140 5.95 10.71 9.25
N THR A 141 7.11 10.05 9.32
CA THR A 141 8.12 10.29 10.35
C THR A 141 8.60 11.74 10.34
N ALA A 142 8.90 12.30 9.16
CA ALA A 142 9.33 13.68 9.03
C ALA A 142 8.28 14.66 9.55
N MET A 143 7.00 14.44 9.22
CA MET A 143 5.90 15.29 9.66
C MET A 143 5.66 15.21 11.17
N ILE A 144 5.68 14.00 11.75
CA ILE A 144 5.60 13.82 13.22
C ILE A 144 6.78 14.51 13.90
N SER A 145 8.00 14.35 13.36
CA SER A 145 9.20 14.98 13.91
C SER A 145 9.12 16.51 13.89
N SER A 146 8.60 17.09 12.79
CA SER A 146 8.37 18.54 12.70
C SER A 146 7.37 19.01 13.77
N ILE A 147 6.28 18.27 13.98
CA ILE A 147 5.30 18.58 15.01
C ILE A 147 5.94 18.52 16.39
N ASP A 148 6.71 17.46 16.72
CA ASP A 148 7.35 17.33 18.03
C ASP A 148 8.45 18.39 18.27
N GLN A 149 9.10 18.90 17.21
CA GLN A 149 10.06 20.01 17.30
C GLN A 149 9.40 21.36 17.56
N GLU A 150 8.25 21.61 16.94
CA GLU A 150 7.50 22.88 17.08
C GLU A 150 6.59 22.88 18.31
N LYS A 151 6.27 21.70 18.85
CA LYS A 151 5.37 21.52 19.99
C LYS A 151 5.92 22.23 21.24
N PRO A 152 5.12 23.09 21.89
CA PRO A 152 5.49 23.66 23.18
C PRO A 152 5.71 22.59 24.24
N LYS A 153 6.68 22.79 25.13
CA LYS A 153 6.91 21.91 26.28
C LYS A 153 6.22 22.47 27.51
N ILE A 154 5.35 21.66 28.13
CA ILE A 154 4.69 22.00 29.38
C ILE A 154 4.98 20.85 30.35
N GLN A 155 5.98 21.04 31.21
CA GLN A 155 6.46 20.01 32.15
C GLN A 155 5.31 19.38 32.95
N VAL A 156 4.37 20.21 33.43
CA VAL A 156 3.21 19.72 34.20
C VAL A 156 2.34 18.75 33.37
N TYR A 157 2.16 19.01 32.07
CA TYR A 157 1.44 18.11 31.18
C TYR A 157 2.28 16.87 30.85
N ASP A 158 3.58 17.06 30.58
CA ASP A 158 4.50 15.98 30.22
C ASP A 158 4.65 14.95 31.36
N ASP A 159 4.59 15.40 32.61
CA ASP A 159 4.63 14.57 33.82
C ASP A 159 3.31 13.87 34.15
N LEU A 160 2.21 14.21 33.46
CA LEU A 160 0.93 13.52 33.69
C LEU A 160 1.03 12.05 33.28
N PRO A 161 0.45 11.13 34.08
CA PRO A 161 0.16 9.77 33.63
C PRO A 161 -0.65 9.76 32.32
N ASP A 162 -0.39 8.80 31.45
CA ASP A 162 -1.06 8.70 30.13
C ASP A 162 -2.60 8.72 30.20
N PRO A 163 -3.27 8.07 31.17
CA PRO A 163 -4.73 8.17 31.31
C PRO A 163 -5.20 9.61 31.50
N LEU A 164 -4.46 10.43 32.26
CA LEU A 164 -4.81 11.83 32.49
C LEU A 164 -4.51 12.69 31.25
N LYS A 165 -3.41 12.42 30.54
CA LYS A 165 -3.14 13.07 29.24
C LYS A 165 -4.27 12.84 28.25
N THR A 166 -4.81 11.63 28.19
CA THR A 166 -5.96 11.29 27.33
C THR A 166 -7.20 12.09 27.71
N VAL A 167 -7.54 12.18 29.00
CA VAL A 167 -8.68 13.00 29.47
C VAL A 167 -8.48 14.48 29.10
N VAL A 168 -7.27 15.02 29.30
CA VAL A 168 -6.94 16.40 28.94
C VAL A 168 -7.07 16.63 27.43
N ARG A 169 -6.59 15.70 26.59
CA ARG A 169 -6.73 15.78 25.12
C ARG A 169 -8.19 15.74 24.68
N HIS A 170 -9.00 14.84 25.23
CA HIS A 170 -10.44 14.78 24.89
C HIS A 170 -11.15 16.10 25.23
N LYS A 171 -10.91 16.67 26.42
CA LYS A 171 -11.48 17.99 26.75
C LYS A 171 -10.98 19.11 25.83
N ALA A 172 -9.72 19.04 25.40
CA ALA A 172 -9.16 19.98 24.44
C ALA A 172 -9.83 19.88 23.07
N GLU A 173 -10.16 18.67 22.62
CA GLU A 173 -10.90 18.46 21.37
C GLU A 173 -12.28 19.10 21.40
N GLU A 174 -12.98 19.00 22.53
CA GLU A 174 -14.30 19.62 22.73
C GLU A 174 -14.22 21.15 22.89
N THR A 175 -13.15 21.65 23.48
CA THR A 175 -13.02 23.08 23.82
C THR A 175 -12.36 23.91 22.71
N PHE A 176 -11.41 23.33 21.98
CA PHE A 176 -10.61 23.99 20.93
C PHE A 176 -10.96 23.43 19.54
N VAL A 177 -12.23 23.06 19.33
CA VAL A 177 -12.74 22.42 18.11
C VAL A 177 -12.30 23.16 16.85
N ASP A 178 -12.41 24.48 16.83
CA ASP A 178 -12.11 25.29 15.65
C ASP A 178 -10.61 25.29 15.31
N GLN A 179 -9.75 25.46 16.30
CA GLN A 179 -8.30 25.46 16.11
C GLN A 179 -7.82 24.09 15.63
N ILE A 180 -8.32 23.03 16.27
CA ILE A 180 -8.02 21.64 15.93
C ILE A 180 -8.53 21.30 14.53
N SER A 181 -9.77 21.68 14.20
CA SER A 181 -10.38 21.39 12.89
C SER A 181 -9.68 22.12 11.76
N LYS A 182 -9.35 23.40 11.95
CA LYS A 182 -8.57 24.17 10.97
C LYS A 182 -7.20 23.54 10.72
N ASN A 183 -6.51 23.15 11.79
CA ASN A 183 -5.20 22.53 11.68
C ASN A 183 -5.27 21.14 11.04
N LYS A 184 -6.29 20.33 11.37
CA LYS A 184 -6.59 19.07 10.68
C LYS A 184 -6.76 19.28 9.18
N GLY A 185 -7.55 20.28 8.77
CA GLY A 185 -7.74 20.62 7.36
C GLY A 185 -6.41 20.92 6.65
N ALA A 186 -5.54 21.71 7.28
CA ALA A 186 -4.21 22.04 6.72
C ALA A 186 -3.30 20.80 6.61
N ILE A 187 -3.33 19.90 7.60
CA ILE A 187 -2.57 18.64 7.56
C ILE A 187 -3.06 17.75 6.42
N VAL A 188 -4.37 17.56 6.32
CA VAL A 188 -4.99 16.74 5.25
C VAL A 188 -4.64 17.33 3.87
N GLU A 189 -4.73 18.65 3.71
CA GLU A 189 -4.36 19.31 2.46
C GLU A 189 -2.86 19.14 2.14
N SER A 190 -1.99 19.30 3.13
CA SER A 190 -0.54 19.11 2.97
C SER A 190 -0.21 17.67 2.54
N ILE A 191 -0.80 16.68 3.22
CA ILE A 191 -0.63 15.26 2.89
C ILE A 191 -1.17 15.00 1.47
N GLY A 192 -2.34 15.52 1.13
CA GLY A 192 -2.94 15.35 -0.19
C GLY A 192 -2.11 15.95 -1.34
N LYS A 193 -1.49 17.11 -1.13
CA LYS A 193 -0.56 17.72 -2.10
C LYS A 193 0.72 16.89 -2.27
N GLN A 194 1.17 16.25 -1.19
CA GLN A 194 2.38 15.45 -1.18
C GLN A 194 2.19 14.06 -1.79
N PHE A 195 1.03 13.44 -1.59
CA PHE A 195 0.70 12.11 -2.06
C PHE A 195 -0.45 12.14 -3.07
N ASN A 196 -0.09 12.34 -4.33
CA ASN A 196 -1.02 12.17 -5.42
C ASN A 196 -1.06 10.70 -5.87
N LEU A 197 -1.87 9.89 -5.20
CA LEU A 197 -2.06 8.47 -5.54
C LEU A 197 -2.67 8.23 -6.94
N ASN A 198 -3.12 9.28 -7.63
CA ASN A 198 -3.63 9.18 -9.00
C ASN A 198 -2.57 8.68 -10.00
N ASN A 199 -1.27 8.70 -9.64
CA ASN A 199 -0.21 8.18 -10.48
C ASN A 199 0.03 6.67 -10.36
N LEU A 200 -0.65 5.97 -9.44
CA LEU A 200 -0.47 4.52 -9.26
C LEU A 200 -0.90 3.73 -10.50
N GLU A 201 -1.95 4.15 -11.20
CA GLU A 201 -2.34 3.52 -12.46
C GLU A 201 -1.25 3.62 -13.53
N GLY A 202 -0.53 4.75 -13.57
CA GLY A 202 0.61 4.93 -14.47
C GLY A 202 1.78 3.98 -14.15
N ILE A 203 1.97 3.63 -12.87
CA ILE A 203 2.94 2.60 -12.48
C ILE A 203 2.50 1.24 -13.03
N PHE A 204 1.22 0.86 -12.88
CA PHE A 204 0.70 -0.39 -13.42
C PHE A 204 0.88 -0.49 -14.93
N GLN A 205 0.56 0.56 -15.68
CA GLN A 205 0.71 0.57 -17.13
C GLN A 205 2.17 0.29 -17.56
N LYS A 206 3.16 0.81 -16.83
CA LYS A 206 4.59 0.59 -17.10
C LYS A 206 5.07 -0.82 -16.79
N ILE A 207 4.45 -1.48 -15.81
CA ILE A 207 4.84 -2.83 -15.37
C ILE A 207 3.92 -3.92 -15.92
N SER A 208 2.85 -3.55 -16.64
CA SER A 208 1.91 -4.49 -17.24
C SER A 208 2.64 -5.47 -18.16
N PRO A 209 2.50 -6.80 -17.96
CA PRO A 209 3.13 -7.80 -18.81
C PRO A 209 2.39 -8.04 -20.13
N GLU A 210 1.27 -7.36 -20.39
CA GLU A 210 0.34 -7.66 -21.48
C GLU A 210 1.04 -7.77 -22.84
N GLY A 211 1.89 -6.80 -23.19
CA GLY A 211 2.62 -6.81 -24.46
C GLY A 211 3.55 -8.00 -24.62
N ALA A 212 4.26 -8.39 -23.55
CA ALA A 212 5.14 -9.56 -23.57
C ALA A 212 4.34 -10.86 -23.69
N LEU A 213 3.24 -10.98 -22.95
CA LEU A 213 2.36 -12.15 -23.02
C LEU A 213 1.69 -12.29 -24.40
N ASN A 214 1.26 -11.18 -25.00
CA ASN A 214 0.73 -11.15 -26.36
C ASN A 214 1.77 -11.61 -27.39
N GLY A 215 3.03 -11.18 -27.25
CA GLY A 215 4.12 -11.64 -28.10
C GLY A 215 4.36 -13.15 -28.01
N ILE A 216 4.30 -13.73 -26.80
CA ILE A 216 4.48 -15.18 -26.60
C ILE A 216 3.34 -15.95 -27.27
N VAL A 217 2.08 -15.60 -26.99
CA VAL A 217 0.91 -16.28 -27.59
C VAL A 217 0.89 -16.11 -29.11
N GLY A 218 1.23 -14.93 -29.62
CA GLY A 218 1.31 -14.67 -31.06
C GLY A 218 2.43 -15.43 -31.78
N SER A 219 3.46 -15.90 -31.06
CA SER A 219 4.48 -16.78 -31.64
C SER A 219 4.04 -18.25 -31.76
N ALA A 220 2.93 -18.62 -31.13
CA ALA A 220 2.37 -19.97 -31.17
C ALA A 220 1.38 -20.20 -32.33
N THR A 221 0.90 -19.12 -32.95
CA THR A 221 -0.03 -19.12 -34.10
C THR A 221 0.72 -19.07 -35.42
#